data_AF-A0A9D7D433-F1
#
_entry.id   AF-A0A9D7D433-F1
#
_cell.length_a   1.000
_cell.length_b   1.000
_cell.length_c   1.000
_cell.angle_alpha   90.00
_cell.angle_beta   90.00
_cell.angle_gamma   90.00
#
_symmetry.space_group_name_H-M   'P 1'
#
loop_
_entity.id
_entity.type
_entity.pdbx_description
1 polymer ?
#
loop_
_entity_poly.entity_id
_entity_poly.type
_entity_poly.pdbx_seq_one_letter_code
_entity_poly.pdbx_strand_id
1 'polypeptide(L)'
;MRLRVIAVLLGATLAFGNLSLAGEATQAATTALSAAQHQRLNESCEGCRDDVAREWRQSNHRNAYNDPTFQRALSLEPLPFCRGCHAPAAPSQRAAEGWAADNGVTCVACHVRDGKVLGTREVKGAPHAMAVDADFGTNACASCHEFKFPRSPERMQKTMTEHRASPSADRACSSCHMPVGAAGAPAAGRRGRSHEFAFGTRPEDLRGALKVTARRVAVDVVELTLKASGVGHSFPTGDLFRRIEVVARAQGAPTESAARASVGRRFALDRIPEVELEDTRIPAGGERVVRLTVPRAMGREIGYRVLYQRVELPEGHGAGSRQEAPRRAPPKIAFELVLHEGAL
;
A
#
# COMPACT_ATOMS: atom_id res chain seq x y z
N MET A 1 -62.77 56.90 17.21
CA MET A 1 -62.92 57.50 18.55
C MET A 1 -62.57 56.45 19.60
N ARG A 2 -61.48 56.68 20.36
CA ARG A 2 -61.18 56.18 21.73
C ARG A 2 -61.06 54.65 21.92
N LEU A 3 -59.84 54.13 22.06
CA LEU A 3 -59.18 53.81 23.34
C LEU A 3 -60.10 53.17 24.39
N ARG A 4 -59.76 51.94 24.81
CA ARG A 4 -59.43 51.63 26.21
C ARG A 4 -58.83 50.23 26.35
N VAL A 5 -57.57 50.24 26.78
CA VAL A 5 -56.86 49.15 27.46
C VAL A 5 -57.43 49.01 28.86
N ILE A 6 -57.78 47.80 29.31
CA ILE A 6 -57.66 47.38 30.72
C ILE A 6 -57.21 45.92 30.73
N ALA A 7 -56.04 45.70 31.33
CA ALA A 7 -55.42 44.42 31.61
C ALA A 7 -56.18 43.66 32.70
N VAL A 8 -56.31 42.34 32.54
CA VAL A 8 -56.63 41.42 33.63
C VAL A 8 -55.45 40.49 33.81
N LEU A 9 -54.76 40.65 34.94
CA LEU A 9 -53.77 39.74 35.47
C LEU A 9 -54.47 38.48 36.00
N LEU A 10 -54.17 37.33 35.41
CA LEU A 10 -54.46 36.02 35.98
C LEU A 10 -53.15 35.21 35.96
N GLY A 11 -52.50 35.16 37.11
CA GLY A 11 -51.39 34.26 37.36
C GLY A 11 -51.91 32.84 37.59
N ALA A 12 -51.32 31.87 36.90
CA ALA A 12 -51.38 30.47 37.27
C ALA A 12 -50.17 29.72 36.67
N THR A 13 -49.18 29.47 37.54
CA THR A 13 -48.30 28.28 37.58
C THR A 13 -47.64 27.81 36.28
N LEU A 14 -46.35 28.14 36.15
CA LEU A 14 -45.37 27.46 35.28
C LEU A 14 -45.18 26.01 35.75
N ALA A 15 -45.66 25.05 34.96
CA ALA A 15 -45.18 23.68 35.04
C ALA A 15 -43.85 23.59 34.28
N PHE A 16 -42.74 23.47 35.02
CA PHE A 16 -41.44 23.11 34.46
C PHE A 16 -41.48 21.65 33.99
N GLY A 17 -41.85 21.44 32.73
CA GLY A 17 -41.62 20.18 32.04
C GLY A 17 -40.13 20.02 31.74
N ASN A 18 -39.48 19.13 32.47
CA ASN A 18 -38.11 18.68 32.20
C ASN A 18 -38.06 18.01 30.81
N LEU A 19 -37.66 18.76 29.79
CA LEU A 19 -37.25 18.20 28.50
C LEU A 19 -35.90 17.49 28.70
N SER A 20 -35.94 16.20 29.05
CA SER A 20 -34.78 15.33 28.98
C SER A 20 -34.38 15.12 27.52
N LEU A 21 -33.26 15.73 27.15
CA LEU A 21 -32.43 15.37 26.01
C LEU A 21 -31.83 13.98 26.28
N ALA A 22 -32.51 12.92 25.86
CA ALA A 22 -31.94 11.58 25.78
C ALA A 22 -32.61 10.80 24.65
N GLY A 23 -32.29 11.19 23.41
CA GLY A 23 -32.47 10.30 22.25
C GLY A 23 -31.26 9.38 22.19
N GLU A 24 -31.41 8.19 22.75
CA GLU A 24 -30.42 7.11 22.75
C GLU A 24 -30.10 6.70 21.31
N ALA A 25 -28.97 7.17 20.79
CA ALA A 25 -28.27 6.48 19.72
C ALA A 25 -27.70 5.19 20.33
N THR A 26 -28.45 4.08 20.27
CA THR A 26 -27.90 2.74 20.40
C THR A 26 -27.01 2.46 19.19
N GLN A 27 -25.81 3.03 19.22
CA GLN A 27 -24.69 2.59 18.42
C GLN A 27 -24.27 1.25 19.03
N ALA A 28 -24.70 0.15 18.42
CA ALA A 28 -24.23 -1.17 18.78
C ALA A 28 -22.70 -1.16 18.72
N ALA A 29 -22.07 -1.15 19.89
CA ALA A 29 -20.64 -1.34 20.00
C ALA A 29 -20.33 -2.77 19.57
N THR A 30 -19.95 -2.97 18.31
CA THR A 30 -19.10 -4.09 17.94
C THR A 30 -17.82 -3.91 18.75
N THR A 31 -17.70 -4.56 19.90
CA THR A 31 -16.53 -4.42 20.77
C THR A 31 -15.31 -4.94 20.02
N ALA A 32 -14.45 -4.03 19.55
CA ALA A 32 -13.17 -4.38 18.98
C ALA A 32 -12.36 -5.21 20.00
N LEU A 33 -11.70 -6.26 19.53
CA LEU A 33 -10.89 -7.13 20.39
C LEU A 33 -9.75 -6.33 21.03
N SER A 34 -9.49 -6.55 22.32
CA SER A 34 -8.22 -6.11 22.94
C SER A 34 -7.05 -6.88 22.34
N ALA A 35 -5.83 -6.32 22.42
CA ALA A 35 -4.62 -6.98 21.94
C ALA A 35 -4.43 -8.39 22.54
N ALA A 36 -4.75 -8.59 23.82
CA ALA A 36 -4.66 -9.88 24.48
C ALA A 36 -5.71 -10.90 23.97
N GLN A 37 -6.93 -10.44 23.65
CA GLN A 37 -7.93 -11.30 23.00
C GLN A 37 -7.50 -11.65 21.56
N HIS A 38 -6.94 -10.68 20.84
CA HIS A 38 -6.42 -10.86 19.49
C HIS A 38 -5.30 -11.90 19.47
N GLN A 39 -4.36 -11.80 20.42
CA GLN A 39 -3.27 -12.76 20.62
C GLN A 39 -3.79 -14.18 20.83
N ARG A 40 -4.61 -14.40 21.87
CA ARG A 40 -5.13 -15.74 22.17
C ARG A 40 -5.89 -16.35 21.00
N LEU A 41 -6.68 -15.54 20.30
CA LEU A 41 -7.42 -16.01 19.12
C LEU A 41 -6.46 -16.37 17.98
N ASN A 42 -5.43 -15.57 17.72
CA ASN A 42 -4.45 -15.88 16.69
C ASN A 42 -3.66 -17.16 17.00
N GLU A 43 -3.20 -17.31 18.24
CA GLU A 43 -2.50 -18.52 18.71
C GLU A 43 -3.37 -19.77 18.57
N SER A 44 -4.69 -19.66 18.77
CA SER A 44 -5.62 -20.77 18.53
C SER A 44 -5.70 -21.17 17.04
N CYS A 45 -5.60 -20.20 16.12
CA CYS A 45 -5.53 -20.49 14.69
C CYS A 45 -4.22 -21.23 14.36
N GLU A 46 -3.10 -20.74 14.90
CA GLU A 46 -1.77 -21.33 14.68
C GLU A 46 -1.69 -22.78 15.20
N GLY A 47 -2.36 -23.09 16.32
CA GLY A 47 -2.42 -24.45 16.86
C GLY A 47 -3.12 -25.47 15.96
N CYS A 48 -4.13 -25.07 15.19
CA CYS A 48 -4.84 -25.95 14.25
C CYS A 48 -4.31 -25.85 12.80
N ARG A 49 -3.64 -24.76 12.44
CA ARG A 49 -3.18 -24.42 11.08
C ARG A 49 -1.68 -24.16 11.05
N ASP A 50 -0.90 -25.07 11.61
CA ASP A 50 0.55 -24.89 11.76
C ASP A 50 1.28 -24.73 10.42
N ASP A 51 0.83 -25.41 9.36
CA ASP A 51 1.39 -25.23 8.01
C ASP A 51 1.26 -23.79 7.50
N VAL A 52 0.05 -23.23 7.59
CA VAL A 52 -0.24 -21.84 7.23
C VAL A 52 0.45 -20.86 8.17
N ALA A 53 0.53 -21.18 9.47
CA ALA A 53 1.20 -20.34 10.46
C ALA A 53 2.71 -20.21 10.16
N ARG A 54 3.38 -21.31 9.79
CA ARG A 54 4.80 -21.27 9.41
C ARG A 54 5.07 -20.41 8.19
N GLU A 55 4.15 -20.41 7.21
CA GLU A 55 4.22 -19.55 6.03
C GLU A 55 4.05 -18.07 6.41
N TRP A 56 2.98 -17.76 7.17
CA TRP A 56 2.70 -16.39 7.62
C TRP A 56 3.82 -15.82 8.49
N ARG A 57 4.42 -16.61 9.39
CA ARG A 57 5.54 -16.17 10.25
C ARG A 57 6.75 -15.67 9.46
N GLN A 58 6.92 -16.11 8.21
CA GLN A 58 8.00 -15.67 7.31
C GLN A 58 7.60 -14.48 6.43
N SER A 59 6.34 -14.05 6.47
CA SER A 59 5.82 -13.02 5.59
C SER A 59 6.13 -11.60 6.05
N ASN A 60 6.15 -10.67 5.09
CA ASN A 60 6.19 -9.24 5.37
C ASN A 60 4.94 -8.73 6.10
N HIS A 61 3.81 -9.45 6.06
CA HIS A 61 2.61 -9.12 6.83
C HIS A 61 2.86 -9.31 8.33
N ARG A 62 3.48 -10.43 8.73
CA ARG A 62 3.89 -10.63 10.12
C ARG A 62 4.92 -9.59 10.54
N ASN A 63 5.88 -9.27 9.67
CA ASN A 63 6.91 -8.27 9.97
C ASN A 63 6.46 -6.80 9.72
N ALA A 64 5.19 -6.54 9.40
CA ALA A 64 4.77 -5.24 8.87
C ALA A 64 5.11 -4.07 9.80
N TYR A 65 4.92 -4.24 11.12
CA TYR A 65 5.26 -3.21 12.08
C TYR A 65 6.76 -3.11 12.32
N ASN A 66 7.49 -4.21 12.40
CA ASN A 66 8.92 -4.20 12.75
C ASN A 66 9.85 -4.00 11.54
N ASP A 67 9.31 -3.91 10.32
CA ASP A 67 10.10 -3.60 9.13
C ASP A 67 10.92 -2.32 9.33
N PRO A 68 12.26 -2.37 9.20
CA PRO A 68 13.11 -1.20 9.45
C PRO A 68 12.79 -0.01 8.56
N THR A 69 12.35 -0.24 7.32
CA THR A 69 12.00 0.84 6.40
C THR A 69 10.71 1.52 6.84
N PHE A 70 9.72 0.74 7.28
CA PHE A 70 8.50 1.27 7.88
C PHE A 70 8.79 2.01 9.19
N GLN A 71 9.56 1.43 10.11
CA GLN A 71 9.91 2.09 11.38
C GLN A 71 10.64 3.41 11.16
N ARG A 72 11.52 3.47 10.14
CA ARG A 72 12.14 4.72 9.72
C ARG A 72 11.09 5.74 9.24
N ALA A 73 10.18 5.36 8.35
CA ALA A 73 9.13 6.25 7.87
C ALA A 73 8.20 6.72 9.00
N LEU A 74 7.79 5.81 9.90
CA LEU A 74 6.95 6.10 11.07
C LEU A 74 7.66 7.05 12.05
N SER A 75 8.98 6.97 12.20
CA SER A 75 9.74 7.91 13.04
C SER A 75 9.73 9.35 12.50
N LEU A 76 9.55 9.52 11.18
CA LEU A 76 9.43 10.81 10.52
C LEU A 76 7.98 11.31 10.54
N GLU A 77 7.02 10.39 10.37
CA GLU A 77 5.58 10.67 10.40
C GLU A 77 4.84 9.69 11.31
N PRO A 78 4.79 9.94 12.64
CA PRO A 78 4.27 8.98 13.63
C PRO A 78 2.74 8.94 13.71
N LEU A 79 2.08 8.95 12.56
CA LEU A 79 0.63 9.05 12.44
C LEU A 79 -0.06 7.73 12.85
N PRO A 80 -1.14 7.80 13.65
CA PRO A 80 -1.93 6.63 14.01
C PRO A 80 -2.41 5.83 12.80
N PHE A 81 -2.76 6.53 11.73
CA PHE A 81 -3.21 5.95 10.47
C PHE A 81 -2.29 4.82 9.97
N CYS A 82 -0.97 5.02 10.01
CA CYS A 82 0.03 4.05 9.56
C CYS A 82 -0.04 2.73 10.34
N ARG A 83 -0.27 2.82 11.66
CA ARG A 83 -0.33 1.66 12.56
C ARG A 83 -1.59 0.81 12.35
N GLY A 84 -2.66 1.40 11.83
CA GLY A 84 -3.90 0.67 11.51
C GLY A 84 -3.68 -0.45 10.48
N CYS A 85 -2.75 -0.26 9.55
CA CYS A 85 -2.40 -1.28 8.55
C CYS A 85 -1.21 -2.15 9.00
N HIS A 86 -0.25 -1.58 9.75
CA HIS A 86 1.00 -2.27 10.08
C HIS A 86 0.96 -3.08 11.39
N ALA A 87 0.08 -2.73 12.34
CA ALA A 87 -0.13 -3.46 13.59
C ALA A 87 -1.63 -3.44 14.00
N PRO A 88 -2.55 -3.98 13.18
CA PRO A 88 -3.99 -3.93 13.41
C PRO A 88 -4.46 -4.60 14.72
N ALA A 89 -3.62 -5.43 15.36
CA ALA A 89 -3.94 -6.04 16.66
C ALA A 89 -3.79 -5.07 17.85
N ALA A 90 -3.21 -3.88 17.64
CA ALA A 90 -3.06 -2.85 18.67
C ALA A 90 -3.93 -1.62 18.36
N PRO A 91 -4.35 -0.85 19.37
CA PRO A 91 -4.93 0.48 19.15
C PRO A 91 -3.93 1.37 18.40
N SER A 92 -4.35 1.89 17.25
CA SER A 92 -3.48 2.66 16.35
C SER A 92 -2.95 3.97 16.95
N GLN A 93 -3.60 4.49 17.98
CA GLN A 93 -3.28 5.76 18.64
C GLN A 93 -1.95 5.76 19.39
N ARG A 94 -1.43 4.58 19.73
CA ARG A 94 -0.14 4.42 20.42
C ARG A 94 0.77 3.51 19.62
N ALA A 95 2.07 3.57 19.92
CA ALA A 95 3.01 2.57 19.42
C ALA A 95 2.51 1.17 19.80
N ALA A 96 2.58 0.23 18.85
CA ALA A 96 2.37 -1.17 19.16
C ALA A 96 3.57 -1.67 19.97
N GLU A 97 3.31 -2.55 20.93
CA GLU A 97 4.30 -3.13 21.83
C GLU A 97 4.04 -4.63 21.99
N GLY A 98 5.07 -5.36 22.43
CA GLY A 98 5.00 -6.80 22.69
C GLY A 98 4.46 -7.59 21.50
N TRP A 99 3.54 -8.51 21.78
CA TRP A 99 3.02 -9.45 20.78
C TRP A 99 2.43 -8.77 19.53
N ALA A 100 1.74 -7.63 19.68
CA ALA A 100 1.11 -6.96 18.55
C ALA A 100 2.14 -6.28 17.62
N ALA A 101 3.23 -5.75 18.17
CA ALA A 101 4.35 -5.25 17.38
C ALA A 101 5.06 -6.39 16.65
N ASP A 102 5.31 -7.48 17.36
CA ASP A 102 6.03 -8.64 16.81
C ASP A 102 5.26 -9.36 15.71
N ASN A 103 3.93 -9.28 15.70
CA ASN A 103 3.11 -10.07 14.76
C ASN A 103 2.36 -9.24 13.72
N GLY A 104 2.54 -7.91 13.70
CA GLY A 104 2.05 -7.03 12.63
C GLY A 104 0.62 -7.32 12.19
N VAL A 105 0.45 -7.71 10.91
CA VAL A 105 -0.82 -8.16 10.35
C VAL A 105 -1.00 -9.66 10.58
N THR A 106 -1.92 -10.00 11.47
CA THR A 106 -2.16 -11.36 11.98
C THR A 106 -3.28 -12.09 11.23
N CYS A 107 -3.47 -13.39 11.48
CA CYS A 107 -4.55 -14.19 10.88
C CYS A 107 -5.92 -13.56 11.18
N VAL A 108 -6.13 -13.15 12.43
CA VAL A 108 -7.38 -12.53 12.90
C VAL A 108 -7.62 -11.17 12.23
N ALA A 109 -6.56 -10.40 11.95
CA ALA A 109 -6.71 -9.10 11.28
C ALA A 109 -7.26 -9.24 9.84
N CYS A 110 -6.92 -10.32 9.14
CA CYS A 110 -7.41 -10.61 7.79
C CYS A 110 -8.73 -11.40 7.77
N HIS A 111 -8.82 -12.45 8.59
CA HIS A 111 -9.90 -13.44 8.48
C HIS A 111 -11.08 -13.19 9.40
N VAL A 112 -10.97 -12.41 10.48
CA VAL A 112 -12.07 -12.29 11.44
C VAL A 112 -12.80 -10.97 11.26
N ARG A 113 -14.11 -11.06 11.01
CA ARG A 113 -15.05 -9.92 11.02
C ARG A 113 -16.31 -10.34 11.77
N ASP A 114 -16.76 -9.51 12.69
CA ASP A 114 -17.96 -9.74 13.51
C ASP A 114 -18.02 -11.13 14.17
N GLY A 115 -16.87 -11.58 14.69
CA GLY A 115 -16.71 -12.88 15.36
C GLY A 115 -16.76 -14.11 14.43
N LYS A 116 -16.84 -13.91 13.11
CA LYS A 116 -16.86 -15.00 12.11
C LYS A 116 -15.55 -15.04 11.32
N VAL A 117 -15.13 -16.25 10.98
CA VAL A 117 -13.97 -16.50 10.11
C VAL A 117 -14.41 -16.43 8.66
N LEU A 118 -13.85 -15.50 7.91
CA LEU A 118 -14.10 -15.26 6.49
C LEU A 118 -13.29 -16.20 5.61
N GLY A 119 -13.93 -16.65 4.54
CA GLY A 119 -13.30 -17.40 3.46
C GLY A 119 -14.19 -17.44 2.21
N THR A 120 -13.62 -17.91 1.10
CA THR A 120 -14.33 -17.98 -0.19
C THR A 120 -15.35 -19.10 -0.29
N ARG A 121 -15.36 -20.02 0.68
CA ARG A 121 -16.28 -21.15 0.74
C ARG A 121 -16.48 -21.61 2.17
N GLU A 122 -17.61 -22.24 2.41
CA GLU A 122 -17.89 -22.88 3.68
C GLU A 122 -17.03 -24.14 3.87
N VAL A 123 -16.65 -24.42 5.13
CA VAL A 123 -16.02 -25.68 5.52
C VAL A 123 -16.94 -26.38 6.51
N LYS A 124 -17.62 -27.44 6.06
CA LYS A 124 -18.49 -28.25 6.92
C LYS A 124 -17.69 -28.80 8.11
N GLY A 125 -18.27 -28.69 9.32
CA GLY A 125 -17.63 -29.15 10.55
C GLY A 125 -16.50 -28.25 11.06
N ALA A 126 -16.39 -26.99 10.59
CA ALA A 126 -15.45 -26.04 11.16
C ALA A 126 -15.74 -25.84 12.67
N PRO A 127 -14.70 -25.83 13.54
CA PRO A 127 -14.87 -25.68 14.98
C PRO A 127 -15.21 -24.23 15.41
N HIS A 128 -15.42 -23.33 14.45
CA HIS A 128 -15.66 -21.90 14.65
C HIS A 128 -16.67 -21.40 13.61
N ALA A 129 -17.41 -20.35 13.97
CA ALA A 129 -18.37 -19.73 13.06
C ALA A 129 -17.68 -19.19 11.80
N MET A 130 -18.27 -19.45 10.64
CA MET A 130 -17.77 -18.97 9.35
C MET A 130 -18.77 -18.02 8.70
N ALA A 131 -18.24 -17.11 7.88
CA ALA A 131 -19.03 -16.38 6.89
C ALA A 131 -18.33 -16.49 5.53
N VAL A 132 -19.14 -16.72 4.49
CA VAL A 132 -18.64 -16.86 3.12
C VAL A 132 -18.69 -15.50 2.44
N ASP A 133 -17.55 -15.10 1.89
CA ASP A 133 -17.43 -13.96 0.97
C ASP A 133 -16.74 -14.48 -0.29
N ALA A 134 -17.48 -14.55 -1.40
CA ALA A 134 -16.97 -15.07 -2.67
C ALA A 134 -15.76 -14.26 -3.18
N ASP A 135 -15.74 -12.96 -2.89
CA ASP A 135 -14.70 -12.01 -3.29
C ASP A 135 -13.65 -11.81 -2.21
N PHE A 136 -13.66 -12.62 -1.13
CA PHE A 136 -12.72 -12.51 -0.02
C PHE A 136 -11.25 -12.47 -0.48
N GLY A 137 -10.93 -13.22 -1.54
CA GLY A 137 -9.59 -13.26 -2.15
C GLY A 137 -9.09 -11.92 -2.72
N THR A 138 -9.96 -10.92 -2.82
CA THR A 138 -9.69 -9.53 -3.21
C THR A 138 -10.04 -8.57 -2.08
N ASN A 139 -11.24 -8.71 -1.48
CA ASN A 139 -11.76 -7.81 -0.47
C ASN A 139 -10.91 -7.77 0.81
N ALA A 140 -10.31 -8.90 1.19
CA ALA A 140 -9.44 -8.98 2.37
C ALA A 140 -8.21 -8.04 2.28
N CYS A 141 -7.78 -7.68 1.07
CA CYS A 141 -6.63 -6.83 0.83
C CYS A 141 -6.99 -5.33 0.88
N ALA A 142 -8.25 -4.98 0.62
CA ALA A 142 -8.65 -3.62 0.26
C ALA A 142 -8.42 -2.59 1.38
N SER A 143 -8.61 -2.99 2.64
CA SER A 143 -8.48 -2.08 3.79
C SER A 143 -7.07 -1.54 4.00
N CYS A 144 -6.05 -2.26 3.51
CA CYS A 144 -4.64 -1.86 3.63
C CYS A 144 -4.01 -1.51 2.28
N HIS A 145 -4.52 -2.07 1.17
CA HIS A 145 -3.93 -1.87 -0.17
C HIS A 145 -4.63 -0.81 -1.02
N GLU A 146 -5.58 -0.06 -0.45
CA GLU A 146 -6.08 1.19 -1.02
C GLU A 146 -6.46 2.15 0.10
N PHE A 147 -5.80 3.32 0.12
CA PHE A 147 -6.07 4.31 1.15
C PHE A 147 -5.67 5.72 0.71
N LYS A 148 -6.35 6.69 1.33
CA LYS A 148 -6.10 8.12 1.13
C LYS A 148 -5.05 8.63 2.10
N PHE A 149 -4.47 9.77 1.76
CA PHE A 149 -3.78 10.57 2.76
C PHE A 149 -4.79 10.98 3.86
N PRO A 150 -4.38 11.05 5.15
CA PRO A 150 -5.30 11.38 6.24
C PRO A 150 -6.02 12.72 6.08
N ARG A 151 -5.45 13.67 5.33
CA ARG A 151 -5.94 15.06 5.19
C ARG A 151 -6.21 15.45 3.74
N SER A 152 -6.18 14.50 2.80
CA SER A 152 -6.40 14.77 1.38
C SER A 152 -7.36 13.75 0.76
N PRO A 153 -8.19 14.17 -0.22
CA PRO A 153 -8.97 13.22 -1.01
C PRO A 153 -8.09 12.31 -1.89
N GLU A 154 -6.81 12.66 -2.08
CA GLU A 154 -5.85 11.90 -2.87
C GLU A 154 -5.53 10.54 -2.26
N ARG A 155 -5.33 9.56 -3.13
CA ARG A 155 -4.91 8.22 -2.72
C ARG A 155 -3.39 8.16 -2.56
N MET A 156 -2.91 7.91 -1.34
CA MET A 156 -1.50 7.56 -1.13
C MET A 156 -1.17 6.24 -1.82
N GLN A 157 -2.08 5.27 -1.72
CA GLN A 157 -2.01 3.99 -2.40
C GLN A 157 -3.33 3.69 -3.11
N LYS A 158 -3.26 3.33 -4.40
CA LYS A 158 -4.43 3.11 -5.27
C LYS A 158 -4.44 1.74 -5.96
N THR A 159 -3.81 0.72 -5.35
CA THR A 159 -3.63 -0.62 -5.95
C THR A 159 -4.95 -1.28 -6.32
N MET A 160 -5.99 -1.17 -5.47
CA MET A 160 -7.29 -1.77 -5.78
C MET A 160 -7.95 -1.10 -6.99
N THR A 161 -7.87 0.23 -7.09
CA THR A 161 -8.35 0.99 -8.25
C THR A 161 -7.57 0.64 -9.52
N GLU A 162 -6.25 0.53 -9.44
CA GLU A 162 -5.40 0.08 -10.56
C GLU A 162 -5.79 -1.32 -11.03
N HIS A 163 -6.05 -2.22 -10.09
CA HIS A 163 -6.41 -3.59 -10.39
C HIS A 163 -7.77 -3.73 -11.05
N ARG A 164 -8.78 -3.03 -10.54
CA ARG A 164 -10.13 -2.98 -11.13
C ARG A 164 -10.11 -2.41 -12.56
N ALA A 165 -9.19 -1.50 -12.86
CA ALA A 165 -9.02 -0.95 -14.20
C ALA A 165 -8.13 -1.81 -15.12
N SER A 166 -7.58 -2.92 -14.62
CA SER A 166 -6.64 -3.77 -15.36
C SER A 166 -7.34 -4.87 -16.16
N PRO A 167 -6.67 -5.46 -17.17
CA PRO A 167 -7.13 -6.70 -17.81
C PRO A 167 -7.23 -7.92 -16.87
N SER A 168 -6.76 -7.80 -15.62
CA SER A 168 -6.84 -8.85 -14.60
C SER A 168 -7.90 -8.59 -13.54
N ALA A 169 -8.83 -7.66 -13.75
CA ALA A 169 -9.84 -7.26 -12.76
C ALA A 169 -10.69 -8.43 -12.21
N ASP A 170 -10.92 -9.48 -13.03
CA ASP A 170 -11.67 -10.68 -12.62
C ASP A 170 -10.80 -11.71 -11.87
N ARG A 171 -9.50 -11.48 -11.71
CA ARG A 171 -8.58 -12.39 -11.02
C ARG A 171 -8.33 -11.88 -9.61
N ALA A 172 -8.73 -12.67 -8.61
CA ALA A 172 -8.51 -12.31 -7.23
C ALA A 172 -7.03 -12.06 -6.90
N CYS A 173 -6.73 -11.09 -6.02
CA CYS A 173 -5.37 -10.79 -5.56
C CYS A 173 -4.65 -12.04 -5.05
N SER A 174 -5.38 -12.86 -4.27
CA SER A 174 -4.92 -14.14 -3.73
C SER A 174 -4.55 -15.19 -4.80
N SER A 175 -4.96 -15.03 -6.07
CA SER A 175 -4.56 -15.96 -7.14
C SER A 175 -3.08 -15.85 -7.49
N CYS A 176 -2.50 -14.64 -7.43
CA CYS A 176 -1.08 -14.40 -7.68
C CYS A 176 -0.27 -14.31 -6.39
N HIS A 177 -0.76 -13.58 -5.37
CA HIS A 177 -0.01 -13.36 -4.12
C HIS A 177 -0.14 -14.48 -3.09
N MET A 178 -1.10 -15.40 -3.27
CA MET A 178 -1.32 -16.55 -2.39
C MET A 178 -1.49 -17.83 -3.22
N PRO A 179 -0.47 -18.24 -3.99
CA PRO A 179 -0.58 -19.36 -4.91
C PRO A 179 -0.86 -20.68 -4.17
N VAL A 180 -1.50 -21.62 -4.86
CA VAL A 180 -1.68 -23.00 -4.36
C VAL A 180 -0.35 -23.76 -4.57
N GLY A 181 0.09 -24.53 -3.58
CA GLY A 181 1.45 -25.12 -3.56
C GLY A 181 2.51 -24.27 -2.83
N ALA A 182 3.57 -24.88 -2.30
CA ALA A 182 4.76 -24.13 -1.86
C ALA A 182 5.52 -23.79 -3.15
N ALA A 183 5.66 -22.50 -3.47
CA ALA A 183 6.25 -22.04 -4.74
C ALA A 183 5.50 -22.44 -6.04
N GLY A 184 4.18 -22.61 -6.01
CA GLY A 184 3.39 -22.83 -7.24
C GLY A 184 3.40 -24.27 -7.78
N ALA A 185 3.89 -25.25 -7.02
CA ALA A 185 3.62 -26.66 -7.25
C ALA A 185 2.93 -27.27 -6.01
N PRO A 186 1.86 -28.07 -6.17
CA PRO A 186 1.27 -28.76 -5.04
C PRO A 186 2.26 -29.79 -4.49
N ALA A 187 2.91 -29.47 -3.37
CA ALA A 187 3.50 -30.50 -2.52
C ALA A 187 2.38 -31.47 -2.13
N ALA A 188 2.59 -32.77 -2.37
CA ALA A 188 1.62 -33.80 -2.08
C ALA A 188 1.12 -33.67 -0.63
N GLY A 189 -0.18 -33.39 -0.45
CA GLY A 189 -0.82 -33.21 0.86
C GLY A 189 -1.09 -31.76 1.29
N ARG A 190 -0.58 -30.73 0.59
CA ARG A 190 -0.84 -29.32 0.92
C ARG A 190 -2.30 -28.94 0.61
N ARG A 191 -3.07 -28.55 1.62
CA ARG A 191 -4.47 -28.09 1.46
C ARG A 191 -4.54 -26.56 1.56
N GLY A 192 -4.53 -25.85 0.43
CA GLY A 192 -4.91 -24.43 0.39
C GLY A 192 -3.90 -23.48 -0.26
N ARG A 193 -4.13 -22.18 -0.04
CA ARG A 193 -3.34 -21.06 -0.59
C ARG A 193 -2.16 -20.68 0.30
N SER A 194 -1.06 -20.23 -0.27
CA SER A 194 0.14 -19.78 0.46
C SER A 194 -0.07 -18.48 1.21
N HIS A 195 0.41 -18.41 2.45
CA HIS A 195 0.45 -17.20 3.28
C HIS A 195 1.88 -16.65 3.45
N GLU A 196 2.82 -17.08 2.62
CA GLU A 196 4.18 -16.49 2.60
C GLU A 196 4.17 -15.10 1.96
N PHE A 197 3.23 -14.85 1.02
CA PHE A 197 3.15 -13.63 0.21
C PHE A 197 4.47 -13.31 -0.52
N ALA A 198 5.22 -14.35 -0.90
CA ALA A 198 6.54 -14.23 -1.52
C ALA A 198 6.48 -13.61 -2.93
N PHE A 199 5.38 -13.81 -3.65
CA PHE A 199 5.25 -13.29 -5.01
C PHE A 199 5.16 -11.76 -5.01
N GLY A 200 6.14 -11.12 -5.62
CA GLY A 200 6.27 -9.66 -5.71
C GLY A 200 7.21 -9.04 -4.66
N THR A 201 7.86 -9.84 -3.82
CA THR A 201 8.89 -9.39 -2.88
C THR A 201 10.28 -9.92 -3.21
N ARG A 202 10.37 -10.97 -4.04
CA ARG A 202 11.64 -11.55 -4.47
C ARG A 202 12.21 -10.84 -5.72
N PRO A 203 13.53 -10.67 -5.84
CA PRO A 203 14.14 -10.02 -6.99
C PRO A 203 13.74 -10.59 -8.36
N GLU A 204 13.59 -11.91 -8.46
CA GLU A 204 13.18 -12.61 -9.68
C GLU A 204 11.74 -12.27 -10.08
N ASP A 205 10.83 -12.09 -9.12
CA ASP A 205 9.44 -11.71 -9.40
C ASP A 205 9.40 -10.26 -9.93
N LEU A 206 10.18 -9.37 -9.31
CA LEU A 206 10.29 -7.97 -9.75
C LEU A 206 10.90 -7.85 -11.15
N ARG A 207 11.91 -8.67 -11.47
CA ARG A 207 12.47 -8.74 -12.83
C ARG A 207 11.46 -9.30 -13.83
N GLY A 208 10.75 -10.36 -13.47
CA GLY A 208 9.72 -10.98 -14.32
C GLY A 208 8.52 -10.06 -14.59
N ALA A 209 8.26 -9.10 -13.69
CA ALA A 209 7.17 -8.13 -13.81
C ALA A 209 7.40 -7.05 -14.89
N LEU A 210 8.61 -6.92 -15.44
CA LEU A 210 8.96 -5.88 -16.40
C LEU A 210 9.73 -6.43 -17.59
N LYS A 211 9.19 -6.22 -18.80
CA LYS A 211 9.93 -6.42 -20.05
C LYS A 211 10.49 -5.08 -20.51
N VAL A 212 11.76 -5.06 -20.88
CA VAL A 212 12.46 -3.86 -21.35
C VAL A 212 13.03 -4.11 -22.73
N THR A 213 12.78 -3.18 -23.66
CA THR A 213 13.49 -3.12 -24.93
C THR A 213 14.12 -1.75 -25.07
N ALA A 214 15.36 -1.66 -25.54
CA ALA A 214 16.07 -0.40 -25.69
C ALA A 214 16.62 -0.25 -27.11
N ARG A 215 16.62 0.98 -27.62
CA ARG A 215 17.19 1.34 -28.93
C ARG A 215 17.84 2.71 -28.88
N ARG A 216 18.93 2.88 -29.61
CA ARG A 216 19.55 4.19 -29.85
C ARG A 216 18.89 4.82 -31.07
N VAL A 217 18.21 5.95 -30.85
CA VAL A 217 17.36 6.60 -31.88
C VAL A 217 18.00 7.85 -32.49
N ALA A 218 19.05 8.36 -31.84
CA ALA A 218 19.96 9.37 -32.38
C ALA A 218 21.35 9.23 -31.74
N VAL A 219 22.31 10.03 -32.18
CA VAL A 219 23.70 10.02 -31.67
C VAL A 219 23.74 10.08 -30.15
N ASP A 220 22.89 10.88 -29.52
CA ASP A 220 22.84 11.05 -28.07
C ASP A 220 21.49 10.67 -27.47
N VAL A 221 20.58 10.01 -28.19
CA VAL A 221 19.26 9.66 -27.66
C VAL A 221 19.06 8.16 -27.59
N VAL A 222 18.75 7.67 -26.38
CA VAL A 222 18.30 6.30 -26.13
C VAL A 222 16.83 6.31 -25.79
N GLU A 223 16.08 5.38 -26.38
CA GLU A 223 14.68 5.11 -26.08
C GLU A 223 14.55 3.73 -25.45
N LEU A 224 13.87 3.64 -24.31
CA LEU A 224 13.51 2.41 -23.63
C LEU A 224 11.99 2.27 -23.59
N THR A 225 11.48 1.10 -23.99
CA THR A 225 10.08 0.72 -23.79
C THR A 225 9.99 -0.23 -22.59
N LEU A 226 9.23 0.18 -21.59
CA LEU A 226 9.01 -0.51 -20.32
C LEU A 226 7.60 -1.10 -20.34
N LYS A 227 7.47 -2.42 -20.43
CA LYS A 227 6.18 -3.10 -20.52
C LYS A 227 5.89 -3.95 -19.28
N ALA A 228 4.78 -3.69 -18.62
CA ALA A 228 4.32 -4.50 -17.50
C ALA A 228 3.99 -5.92 -17.98
N SER A 229 4.45 -6.92 -17.24
CA SER A 229 4.33 -8.33 -17.62
C SER A 229 3.80 -9.14 -16.43
N GLY A 230 2.71 -9.88 -16.62
CA GLY A 230 2.18 -10.76 -15.57
C GLY A 230 1.65 -10.08 -14.31
N VAL A 231 1.42 -8.76 -14.34
CA VAL A 231 0.89 -7.99 -13.20
C VAL A 231 -0.48 -7.40 -13.51
N GLY A 232 -1.37 -7.48 -12.52
CA GLY A 232 -2.75 -6.99 -12.60
C GLY A 232 -2.95 -5.62 -11.96
N HIS A 233 -1.93 -4.78 -11.90
CA HIS A 233 -1.97 -3.41 -11.35
C HIS A 233 -0.81 -2.62 -11.97
N SER A 234 -0.72 -1.31 -11.72
CA SER A 234 0.40 -0.52 -12.24
C SER A 234 1.73 -1.04 -11.69
N PHE A 235 2.82 -0.80 -12.42
CA PHE A 235 4.17 -1.16 -11.99
C PHE A 235 5.07 0.08 -11.86
N PRO A 236 5.68 0.32 -10.69
CA PRO A 236 5.39 -0.31 -9.39
C PRO A 236 4.04 0.15 -8.82
N THR A 237 3.30 -0.73 -8.14
CA THR A 237 2.11 -0.33 -7.35
C THR A 237 2.49 -0.02 -5.89
N GLY A 238 1.54 0.54 -5.14
CA GLY A 238 1.65 0.75 -3.71
C GLY A 238 1.73 2.24 -3.33
N ASP A 239 2.52 2.50 -2.29
CA ASP A 239 2.78 3.84 -1.78
C ASP A 239 3.66 4.68 -2.71
N LEU A 240 3.76 5.99 -2.42
CA LEU A 240 4.51 6.95 -3.22
C LEU A 240 6.04 6.84 -3.12
N PHE A 241 6.56 5.92 -2.32
CA PHE A 241 8.00 5.76 -2.12
C PHE A 241 8.62 4.82 -3.16
N ARG A 242 7.82 4.19 -4.03
CA ARG A 242 8.29 3.24 -5.05
C ARG A 242 8.35 3.91 -6.42
N ARG A 243 9.44 3.68 -7.16
CA ARG A 243 9.61 4.15 -8.54
C ARG A 243 10.48 3.21 -9.36
N ILE A 244 10.40 3.34 -10.69
CA ILE A 244 11.44 2.88 -11.60
C ILE A 244 12.35 4.05 -11.92
N GLU A 245 13.66 3.85 -11.84
CA GLU A 245 14.66 4.81 -12.29
C GLU A 245 15.36 4.25 -13.54
N VAL A 246 15.33 5.00 -14.62
CA VAL A 246 16.05 4.67 -15.86
C VAL A 246 17.28 5.55 -15.93
N VAL A 247 18.45 4.91 -16.05
CA VAL A 247 19.75 5.59 -16.10
C VAL A 247 20.47 5.18 -17.37
N ALA A 248 20.98 6.16 -18.12
CA ALA A 248 21.83 5.92 -19.29
C ALA A 248 23.09 6.77 -19.25
N ARG A 249 24.24 6.19 -19.62
CA ARG A 249 25.54 6.86 -19.57
C ARG A 249 26.44 6.39 -20.70
N ALA A 250 27.09 7.34 -21.36
CA ALA A 250 28.12 7.02 -22.34
C ALA A 250 29.33 6.34 -21.68
N GLN A 251 29.91 5.34 -22.35
CA GLN A 251 31.06 4.61 -21.83
C GLN A 251 32.24 5.57 -21.54
N GLY A 252 32.92 5.36 -20.40
CA GLY A 252 34.03 6.21 -19.96
C GLY A 252 33.63 7.65 -19.59
N ALA A 253 32.34 8.01 -19.61
CA ALA A 253 31.88 9.30 -19.12
C ALA A 253 31.76 9.29 -17.59
N PRO A 254 31.96 10.44 -16.92
CA PRO A 254 31.80 10.55 -15.47
C PRO A 254 30.39 10.17 -14.99
N THR A 255 30.25 9.63 -13.78
CA THR A 255 28.96 9.16 -13.23
C THR A 255 27.90 10.26 -13.17
N GLU A 256 28.29 11.49 -12.86
CA GLU A 256 27.43 12.67 -12.81
C GLU A 256 26.87 13.08 -14.17
N SER A 257 27.44 12.57 -15.28
CA SER A 257 26.93 12.81 -16.63
C SER A 257 25.83 11.86 -17.06
N ALA A 258 25.42 10.92 -16.19
CA ALA A 258 24.34 10.00 -16.49
C ALA A 258 23.00 10.73 -16.67
N ALA A 259 22.32 10.46 -17.78
CA ALA A 259 20.95 10.88 -18.01
C ALA A 259 20.01 9.99 -17.19
N ARG A 260 18.96 10.58 -16.63
CA ARG A 260 18.04 9.92 -15.68
C ARG A 260 16.59 10.29 -15.97
N ALA A 261 15.70 9.33 -15.77
CA ALA A 261 14.26 9.57 -15.73
C ALA A 261 13.61 8.66 -14.68
N SER A 262 12.77 9.27 -13.84
CA SER A 262 11.98 8.57 -12.84
C SER A 262 10.57 8.29 -13.35
N VAL A 263 10.14 7.05 -13.21
CA VAL A 263 8.80 6.54 -13.55
C VAL A 263 8.09 6.16 -12.25
N GLY A 264 7.11 6.95 -11.84
CA GLY A 264 6.53 6.90 -10.50
C GLY A 264 5.36 7.86 -10.34
N ARG A 265 4.82 7.96 -9.12
CA ARG A 265 3.85 9.00 -8.76
C ARG A 265 4.58 10.15 -8.09
N ARG A 266 4.21 11.38 -8.44
CA ARG A 266 4.75 12.60 -7.83
C ARG A 266 3.65 13.41 -7.18
N PHE A 267 3.94 13.97 -6.02
CA PHE A 267 2.98 14.71 -5.21
C PHE A 267 3.58 16.05 -4.76
N ALA A 268 2.71 17.05 -4.59
CA ALA A 268 3.03 18.24 -3.81
C ALA A 268 2.73 17.93 -2.34
N LEU A 269 3.78 17.60 -1.58
CA LEU A 269 3.70 17.19 -0.17
C LEU A 269 3.95 18.34 0.82
N ASP A 270 4.42 19.47 0.32
CA ASP A 270 4.51 20.75 1.02
C ASP A 270 3.16 21.49 1.10
N ARG A 271 2.13 20.94 0.44
CA ARG A 271 0.77 21.49 0.41
C ARG A 271 -0.18 20.61 1.21
N ILE A 272 -1.16 21.28 1.82
CA ILE A 272 -2.26 20.63 2.53
C ILE A 272 -3.55 21.15 1.89
N PRO A 273 -4.38 20.30 1.27
CA PRO A 273 -4.20 18.85 1.10
C PRO A 273 -3.03 18.50 0.18
N GLU A 274 -2.45 17.31 0.36
CA GLU A 274 -1.48 16.73 -0.59
C GLU A 274 -2.15 16.55 -1.95
N VAL A 275 -1.46 16.88 -3.04
CA VAL A 275 -2.00 16.83 -4.42
C VAL A 275 -1.13 15.93 -5.31
N GLU A 276 -1.73 15.00 -6.06
CA GLU A 276 -1.02 14.22 -7.08
C GLU A 276 -0.73 15.14 -8.29
N LEU A 277 0.56 15.33 -8.59
CA LEU A 277 1.01 16.16 -9.71
C LEU A 277 1.10 15.35 -11.00
N GLU A 278 1.53 14.09 -10.89
CA GLU A 278 1.77 13.23 -12.05
C GLU A 278 1.82 11.75 -11.65
N ASP A 279 1.37 10.88 -12.57
CA ASP A 279 1.57 9.43 -12.52
C ASP A 279 2.17 8.94 -13.83
N THR A 280 3.48 8.66 -13.85
CA THR A 280 4.19 8.18 -15.04
C THR A 280 4.39 6.68 -15.06
N ARG A 281 3.89 5.96 -14.05
CA ARG A 281 4.06 4.51 -13.90
C ARG A 281 3.59 3.73 -15.11
N ILE A 282 4.06 2.50 -15.21
CA ILE A 282 3.64 1.59 -16.28
C ILE A 282 2.24 1.06 -15.93
N PRO A 283 1.21 1.30 -16.74
CA PRO A 283 -0.13 0.77 -16.49
C PRO A 283 -0.17 -0.75 -16.51
N ALA A 284 -1.13 -1.36 -15.82
CA ALA A 284 -1.33 -2.81 -15.83
C ALA A 284 -1.56 -3.34 -17.26
N GLY A 285 -0.71 -4.27 -17.72
CA GLY A 285 -0.73 -4.78 -19.09
C GLY A 285 -0.34 -3.77 -20.19
N GLY A 286 0.02 -2.54 -19.80
CA GLY A 286 0.45 -1.47 -20.70
C GLY A 286 1.97 -1.32 -20.77
N GLU A 287 2.39 -0.27 -21.47
CA GLU A 287 3.79 0.09 -21.62
C GLU A 287 4.03 1.59 -21.44
N ARG A 288 5.28 1.94 -21.15
CA ARG A 288 5.76 3.31 -21.03
C ARG A 288 7.05 3.45 -21.83
N VAL A 289 7.11 4.48 -22.67
CA VAL A 289 8.35 4.85 -23.38
C VAL A 289 9.08 5.92 -22.58
N VAL A 290 10.38 5.72 -22.38
CA VAL A 290 11.30 6.67 -21.75
C VAL A 290 12.37 7.04 -22.77
N ARG A 291 12.60 8.33 -22.98
CA ARG A 291 13.67 8.84 -23.84
C ARG A 291 14.66 9.63 -23.00
N LEU A 292 15.94 9.34 -23.18
CA LEU A 292 17.04 10.01 -22.49
C LEU A 292 18.02 10.59 -23.52
N THR A 293 18.29 11.88 -23.41
CA THR A 293 19.42 12.53 -24.08
C THR A 293 20.66 12.32 -23.21
N VAL A 294 21.64 11.59 -23.70
CA VAL A 294 22.82 11.11 -23.00
C VAL A 294 24.03 12.00 -23.33
N PRO A 295 24.53 12.76 -22.35
CA PRO A 295 25.72 13.58 -22.54
C PRO A 295 26.92 12.75 -22.97
N ARG A 296 27.80 13.35 -23.80
CA ARG A 296 29.09 12.77 -24.22
C ARG A 296 28.95 11.42 -24.97
N ALA A 297 27.82 11.18 -25.62
CA ALA A 297 27.55 9.92 -26.34
C ALA A 297 28.17 9.81 -27.75
N MET A 298 28.64 10.92 -28.34
CA MET A 298 29.17 10.92 -29.70
C MET A 298 30.39 9.98 -29.83
N GLY A 299 30.29 9.01 -30.74
CA GLY A 299 31.33 7.99 -30.96
C GLY A 299 31.50 7.00 -29.81
N ARG A 300 30.57 6.94 -28.86
CA ARG A 300 30.63 6.04 -27.69
C ARG A 300 29.42 5.11 -27.64
N GLU A 301 29.65 3.94 -27.05
CA GLU A 301 28.59 3.05 -26.59
C GLU A 301 27.85 3.70 -25.40
N ILE A 302 26.56 3.42 -25.28
CA ILE A 302 25.72 3.90 -24.18
C ILE A 302 25.24 2.72 -23.36
N GLY A 303 25.75 2.61 -22.13
CA GLY A 303 25.22 1.68 -21.14
C GLY A 303 23.94 2.22 -20.50
N TYR A 304 22.96 1.35 -20.25
CA TYR A 304 21.72 1.70 -19.55
C TYR A 304 21.36 0.70 -18.46
N ARG A 305 20.67 1.18 -17.42
CA ARG A 305 20.11 0.39 -16.31
C ARG A 305 18.69 0.84 -16.03
N VAL A 306 17.81 -0.11 -15.76
CA VAL A 306 16.44 0.08 -15.28
C VAL A 306 16.37 -0.47 -13.86
N LEU A 307 16.09 0.41 -12.91
CA LEU A 307 16.22 0.14 -11.48
C LEU A 307 14.84 0.23 -10.81
N TYR A 308 14.49 -0.76 -10.00
CA TYR A 308 13.40 -0.62 -9.04
C TYR A 308 13.96 0.03 -7.78
N GLN A 309 13.34 1.12 -7.34
CA GLN A 309 13.79 1.85 -6.15
C GLN A 309 12.65 2.01 -5.14
N ARG A 310 13.01 1.89 -3.86
CA ARG A 310 12.28 2.52 -2.76
C ARG A 310 13.11 3.66 -2.21
N VAL A 311 12.55 4.87 -2.19
CA VAL A 311 13.17 6.05 -1.58
C VAL A 311 12.78 6.16 -0.10
N GLU A 312 13.65 6.70 0.75
CA GLU A 312 13.30 6.96 2.16
C GLU A 312 12.22 8.04 2.27
N LEU A 313 12.34 9.06 1.43
CA LEU A 313 11.38 10.15 1.32
C LEU A 313 11.06 10.39 -0.16
N PRO A 314 9.78 10.58 -0.51
CA PRO A 314 9.37 10.92 -1.85
C PRO A 314 9.87 12.30 -2.24
N GLU A 315 9.96 12.54 -3.55
CA GLU A 315 10.31 13.87 -4.07
C GLU A 315 9.30 14.91 -3.57
N GLY A 316 9.78 16.02 -3.01
CA GLY A 316 8.95 17.12 -2.51
C GLY A 316 8.65 17.08 -1.01
N HIS A 317 9.07 16.03 -0.29
CA HIS A 317 8.96 16.00 1.18
C HIS A 317 9.92 17.01 1.84
N GLY A 318 9.45 17.74 2.86
CA GLY A 318 10.27 18.70 3.62
C GLY A 318 10.56 20.05 2.93
N ALA A 319 9.93 20.33 1.77
CA ALA A 319 10.02 21.63 1.15
C ALA A 319 9.19 22.65 1.96
N GLY A 320 9.82 23.39 2.87
CA GLY A 320 9.21 24.59 3.44
C GLY A 320 8.78 25.54 2.32
N SER A 321 7.79 26.39 2.61
CA SER A 321 7.08 27.32 1.71
C SER A 321 7.92 28.38 0.97
N ARG A 322 9.23 28.18 0.77
CA ARG A 322 10.08 29.16 0.09
C ARG A 322 10.28 28.78 -1.38
N GLN A 323 9.77 29.69 -2.22
CA GLN A 323 10.09 29.85 -3.63
C GLN A 323 11.59 30.04 -3.82
N GLU A 324 12.35 28.97 -3.82
CA GLU A 324 13.68 28.91 -4.43
C GLU A 324 14.01 27.42 -4.53
N ALA A 325 14.20 26.93 -5.74
CA ALA A 325 14.60 25.54 -5.99
C ALA A 325 16.13 25.50 -6.04
N PRO A 326 16.87 25.28 -4.92
CA PRO A 326 18.24 24.86 -5.06
C PRO A 326 18.22 23.46 -5.68
N ARG A 327 19.21 23.15 -6.52
CA ARG A 327 19.43 21.82 -7.10
C ARG A 327 19.33 20.78 -5.98
N ARG A 328 18.17 20.13 -5.89
CA ARG A 328 17.80 19.27 -4.76
C ARG A 328 18.77 18.09 -4.72
N ALA A 329 19.28 17.75 -3.54
CA ALA A 329 20.03 16.53 -3.36
C ALA A 329 19.17 15.34 -3.82
N PRO A 330 19.74 14.35 -4.52
CA PRO A 330 18.99 13.18 -4.97
C PRO A 330 18.33 12.49 -3.77
N PRO A 331 17.13 11.91 -3.95
CA PRO A 331 16.44 11.24 -2.85
C PRO A 331 17.31 10.09 -2.32
N LYS A 332 17.35 9.94 -1.00
CA LYS A 332 18.06 8.84 -0.36
C LYS A 332 17.35 7.53 -0.70
N ILE A 333 18.10 6.57 -1.23
CA ILE A 333 17.57 5.28 -1.67
C ILE A 333 17.64 4.30 -0.49
N ALA A 334 16.49 3.79 -0.07
CA ALA A 334 16.37 2.76 0.97
C ALA A 334 16.62 1.36 0.41
N PHE A 335 16.18 1.12 -0.83
CA PHE A 335 16.35 -0.14 -1.54
C PHE A 335 16.48 0.11 -3.04
N GLU A 336 17.39 -0.62 -3.69
CA GLU A 336 17.58 -0.60 -5.13
C GLU A 336 17.76 -2.02 -5.67
N LEU A 337 17.13 -2.31 -6.80
CA LEU A 337 17.31 -3.56 -7.54
C LEU A 337 17.43 -3.27 -9.03
N VAL A 338 18.44 -3.85 -9.69
CA VAL A 338 18.53 -3.84 -11.15
C VAL A 338 17.49 -4.81 -11.72
N LEU A 339 16.54 -4.25 -12.48
CA LEU A 339 15.54 -5.02 -13.21
C LEU A 339 16.05 -5.45 -14.58
N HIS A 340 16.77 -4.55 -15.26
CA HIS A 340 17.33 -4.79 -16.58
C HIS A 340 18.53 -3.87 -16.81
N GLU A 341 19.52 -4.32 -17.58
CA GLU A 341 20.63 -3.49 -18.03
C GLU A 341 21.14 -3.97 -19.39
N GLY A 342 21.85 -3.10 -20.10
CA GLY A 342 22.39 -3.40 -21.42
C GLY A 342 23.21 -2.25 -21.97
N ALA A 343 23.63 -2.38 -23.23
CA ALA A 343 24.42 -1.37 -23.94
C ALA A 343 23.94 -1.22 -25.38
N LEU A 344 24.17 -0.03 -25.98
CA LEU A 344 23.68 0.38 -27.30
C LEU A 344 24.69 1.23 -28.08
#